data_AF-A0A836WLU9-F1
#
_entry.id   AF-A0A836WLU9-F1
#
_cell.length_a   1.000
_cell.length_b   1.000
_cell.length_c   1.000
_cell.angle_alpha   90.00
_cell.angle_beta   90.00
_cell.angle_gamma   90.00
#
_symmetry.space_group_name_H-M   'P 1'
#
loop_
_entity.id
_entity.type
_entity.pdbx_description
1 polymer ?
#
loop_
_entity_poly.entity_id
_entity_poly.type
_entity_poly.pdbx_seq_one_letter_code
_entity_poly.pdbx_strand_id
1 'polypeptide(L)' 'MRFGKNIVDGIFIERPNRYLARVEVGGKEVLAHVPDPGRLTGLMLPGR' A
#
# COMPACT_ATOMS: atom_id res chain seq x y z
N MET A 1 -4.37 -8.95 -18.08
CA MET A 1 -5.10 -8.72 -16.81
C MET A 1 -5.84 -7.40 -16.91
N ARG A 2 -7.14 -7.35 -16.56
CA ARG A 2 -7.90 -6.10 -16.45
C ARG A 2 -7.94 -5.72 -14.99
N PHE A 3 -7.38 -4.56 -14.64
CA PHE A 3 -7.55 -3.98 -13.32
C PHE A 3 -8.85 -3.17 -13.27
N GLY A 4 -9.45 -3.05 -12.09
CA GLY A 4 -10.70 -2.30 -11.91
C GLY A 4 -10.54 -0.82 -12.26
N LYS A 5 -11.65 -0.14 -12.59
CA LYS A 5 -11.64 1.28 -13.03
C LYS A 5 -11.14 2.27 -11.96
N ASN A 6 -10.93 1.84 -10.72
CA ASN A 6 -10.64 2.68 -9.55
C ASN A 6 -9.22 2.41 -9.00
N ILE A 7 -8.23 2.25 -9.87
CA ILE A 7 -6.83 2.29 -9.42
C ILE A 7 -6.46 3.75 -9.21
N VAL A 8 -5.89 4.03 -8.04
CA VAL A 8 -5.33 5.33 -7.69
C VAL A 8 -3.89 5.11 -7.27
N ASP A 9 -3.04 6.08 -7.61
CA ASP A 9 -1.67 6.09 -7.12
C ASP A 9 -1.64 6.51 -5.65
N GLY A 10 -0.69 5.96 -4.90
CA GLY A 10 -0.46 6.33 -3.51
C GLY A 10 0.97 6.02 -3.08
N ILE A 11 1.46 6.79 -2.11
CA ILE A 11 2.82 6.66 -1.57
C ILE A 11 2.76 5.71 -0.39
N PHE A 12 3.62 4.69 -0.37
CA PHE A 12 3.71 3.81 0.78
C PHE A 12 4.39 4.52 1.96
N ILE A 13 3.74 4.53 3.13
CA ILE A 13 4.28 5.13 4.36
C ILE A 13 4.87 4.04 5.25
N GLU A 14 4.03 3.13 5.72
CA GLU A 14 4.42 2.09 6.66
C GLU A 14 3.49 0.88 6.60
N ARG A 15 3.93 -0.27 7.13
CA ARG A 15 3.14 -1.50 7.24
C ARG A 15 3.05 -1.92 8.71
N PRO A 16 2.04 -1.43 9.47
CA PRO A 16 1.95 -1.71 10.91
C PRO A 16 1.77 -3.21 11.21
N ASN A 17 1.17 -3.98 10.29
CA ASN A 17 1.05 -5.43 10.43
C ASN A 17 0.96 -6.13 9.06
N ARG A 18 0.99 -7.47 9.06
CA ARG A 18 1.01 -8.27 7.82
C ARG A 18 -0.22 -8.12 6.90
N TYR A 19 -1.26 -7.40 7.30
CA TYR A 19 -2.49 -7.23 6.52
C TYR A 19 -2.87 -5.78 6.22
N LEU A 20 -2.16 -4.80 6.80
CA LEU A 20 -2.45 -3.38 6.66
C LEU A 20 -1.19 -2.62 6.25
N ALA A 21 -1.34 -1.78 5.23
CA ALA A 21 -0.39 -0.75 4.85
C ALA A 21 -1.03 0.62 5.02
N ARG A 22 -0.30 1.57 5.59
CA ARG A 22 -0.65 2.98 5.59
C ARG A 22 -0.05 3.60 4.34
N VAL A 23 -0.90 4.24 3.55
CA VAL A 23 -0.51 4.86 2.27
C VAL A 23 -1.09 6.27 2.19
N GLU A 24 -0.40 7.17 1.51
CA GLU A 24 -0.91 8.51 1.20
C GLU A 24 -1.52 8.51 -0.19
N VAL A 25 -2.80 8.87 -0.31
CA VAL A 25 -3.50 9.01 -1.59
C VAL A 25 -4.02 10.44 -1.67
N GLY A 26 -3.49 11.25 -2.59
CA GLY A 26 -3.91 12.64 -2.80
C GLY A 26 -3.77 13.52 -1.56
N GLY A 27 -2.70 13.35 -0.78
CA GLY A 27 -2.43 14.11 0.45
C GLY A 27 -3.22 13.66 1.67
N LYS A 28 -3.94 12.53 1.59
CA LYS A 28 -4.66 11.93 2.73
C LYS A 28 -4.09 10.56 3.04
N GLU A 29 -3.83 10.31 4.31
CA GLU A 29 -3.45 8.99 4.79
C GLU A 29 -4.66 8.06 4.85
N VAL A 30 -4.53 6.90 4.22
CA VAL A 30 -5.55 5.86 4.19
C VAL A 30 -4.93 4.49 4.50
N LEU A 31 -5.75 3.57 5.00
CA LEU A 31 -5.35 2.19 5.24
C LEU A 31 -5.71 1.32 4.05
N ALA A 32 -4.71 0.66 3.49
CA ALA A 32 -4.83 -0.30 2.40
C ALA A 32 -4.66 -1.73 2.92
N HIS A 33 -5.48 -2.65 2.43
CA HIS A 33 -5.34 -4.07 2.72
C HIS A 33 -4.18 -4.67 1.93
N VAL A 34 -3.30 -5.40 2.61
CA VAL A 34 -2.20 -6.15 2.00
C VAL A 34 -2.60 -7.64 1.98
N PRO A 35 -2.94 -8.20 0.80
CA PRO A 35 -3.37 -9.59 0.70
C PRO A 35 -2.21 -10.59 0.85
N ASP A 36 -0.96 -10.13 0.66
CA ASP A 36 0.24 -10.98 0.78
C ASP A 36 0.81 -10.95 2.21
N PRO A 37 0.77 -12.07 2.97
CA PRO A 37 1.27 -12.13 4.34
C PRO A 37 2.82 -12.26 4.43
N GLY A 38 3.50 -12.37 3.30
CA GLY A 38 4.94 -12.50 3.19
C GLY A 38 5.71 -11.24 3.62
N ARG A 39 7.03 -11.37 3.69
CA ARG A 39 7.91 -10.31 4.19
C ARG A 39 7.99 -9.08 3.28
N LEU A 40 7.69 -9.22 1.98
CA LEU A 40 7.74 -8.14 0.99
C LEU A 40 9.05 -7.31 1.05
N THR A 41 10.16 -7.98 1.38
CA THR A 41 11.47 -7.37 1.58
C THR A 41 11.91 -6.66 0.29
N GLY A 42 12.06 -5.34 0.33
CA GLY A 42 12.47 -4.52 -0.82
C GLY A 42 11.33 -3.97 -1.69
N LEU A 43 10.08 -4.36 -1.45
CA LEU A 43 8.91 -3.83 -2.18
C LEU A 43 8.16 -2.75 -1.40
N MET A 44 8.23 -2.77 -0.07
CA MET A 44 7.58 -1.81 0.81
C MET A 44 8.60 -0.86 1.43
N LEU A 45 9.14 0.02 0.58
CA LEU A 45 10.08 1.07 0.99
C LEU A 45 9.30 2.37 1.24
N PRO A 46 9.41 2.99 2.43
CA PRO A 46 8.74 4.24 2.75
C PRO A 46 9.09 5.36 1.76
N GLY A 47 8.09 6.15 1.35
CA GLY A 47 8.28 7.36 0.54
C GLY A 47 8.38 7.12 -0.97
N ARG A 48 7.90 5.96 -1.47
CA ARG A 48 7.79 5.65 -2.89
C ARG A 48 6.38 5.27 -3.29
#